data_AF-F9UA42-F1
#
_entry.id   AF-F9UA42-F1
#
_cell.length_a   1.000
_cell.length_b   1.000
_cell.length_c   1.000
_cell.angle_alpha   90.00
_cell.angle_beta   90.00
_cell.angle_gamma   90.00
#
_symmetry.space_group_name_H-M   'P 1'
#
loop_
_entity.id
_entity.type
_entity.pdbx_description
1 polymer ?
#
loop_
_entity_poly.entity_id
_entity_poly.type
_entity_poly.pdbx_seq_one_letter_code
_entity_poly.pdbx_strand_id
1 'polypeptide(L)'
;MKNPSIPAMTLAFSALVFSLGVLADDDFYGIVDGRPLDGAVGDWVIGGRTFPATNATKIDTDDGPLDIGVCASVDTEGQRVEEIESEPAQTCA
;
A
#
# COMPACT_ATOMS: atom_id res chain seq x y z
N MET A 1 -13.00 -43.03 -53.74
CA MET A 1 -12.22 -41.78 -53.77
C MET A 1 -13.19 -40.60 -53.77
N LYS A 2 -13.24 -39.83 -52.67
CA LYS A 2 -13.92 -38.53 -52.60
C LYS A 2 -13.34 -37.80 -51.39
N ASN A 3 -12.36 -36.93 -51.67
CA ASN A 3 -12.17 -35.73 -50.86
C ASN A 3 -13.25 -34.74 -51.30
N PRO A 4 -13.79 -33.97 -50.34
CA PRO A 4 -13.50 -32.55 -50.41
C PRO A 4 -13.19 -31.94 -49.03
N SER A 5 -12.28 -30.96 -49.07
CA SER A 5 -11.89 -30.03 -48.00
C SER A 5 -13.03 -29.06 -47.62
N ILE A 6 -12.89 -28.33 -46.48
CA ILE A 6 -13.42 -26.97 -46.09
C ILE A 6 -13.57 -26.90 -44.54
N PRO A 7 -13.34 -25.78 -43.81
CA PRO A 7 -12.20 -24.86 -43.73
C PRO A 7 -11.80 -24.58 -42.24
N ALA A 8 -10.91 -23.61 -42.00
CA ALA A 8 -10.47 -23.15 -40.69
C ALA A 8 -11.61 -22.61 -39.79
N MET A 9 -11.72 -23.16 -38.58
CA MET A 9 -12.61 -22.71 -37.51
C MET A 9 -11.87 -21.65 -36.67
N THR A 10 -12.13 -20.37 -36.96
CA THR A 10 -11.69 -19.24 -36.14
C THR A 10 -12.47 -19.21 -34.82
N LEU A 11 -11.83 -19.63 -33.73
CA LEU A 11 -12.34 -19.42 -32.38
C LEU A 11 -12.03 -17.99 -31.94
N ALA A 12 -13.01 -17.09 -32.09
CA ALA A 12 -12.97 -15.78 -31.44
C ALA A 12 -13.36 -15.96 -29.95
N PHE A 13 -12.39 -16.30 -29.10
CA PHE A 13 -12.53 -16.18 -27.65
C PHE A 13 -12.29 -14.71 -27.28
N SER A 14 -13.33 -13.88 -27.43
CA SER A 14 -13.30 -12.53 -26.88
C SER A 14 -13.56 -12.63 -25.38
N ALA A 15 -12.49 -12.85 -24.62
CA ALA A 15 -12.52 -12.72 -23.17
C ALA A 15 -12.68 -11.23 -22.85
N LEU A 16 -13.90 -10.79 -22.54
CA LEU A 16 -14.12 -9.59 -21.74
C LEU A 16 -13.62 -9.91 -20.34
N VAL A 17 -12.31 -9.86 -20.16
CA VAL A 17 -11.66 -9.84 -18.86
C VAL A 17 -12.02 -8.48 -18.26
N PHE A 18 -13.16 -8.43 -17.56
CA PHE A 18 -13.40 -7.36 -16.60
C PHE A 18 -12.35 -7.54 -15.53
N SER A 19 -11.25 -6.81 -15.67
CA SER A 19 -10.28 -6.62 -14.61
C SER A 19 -11.04 -6.00 -13.43
N LEU A 20 -11.44 -6.85 -12.49
CA LEU A 20 -11.73 -6.42 -11.14
C LEU A 20 -10.40 -5.91 -10.60
N GLY A 21 -10.20 -4.59 -10.67
CA GLY A 21 -9.20 -3.95 -9.86
C GLY A 21 -9.53 -4.31 -8.42
N VAL A 22 -8.71 -5.16 -7.81
CA VAL A 22 -8.68 -5.31 -6.37
C VAL A 22 -8.36 -3.92 -5.84
N LEU A 23 -9.30 -3.32 -5.10
CA LEU A 23 -9.01 -2.17 -4.25
C LEU A 23 -8.14 -2.72 -3.12
N ALA A 24 -6.85 -2.87 -3.38
CA ALA A 24 -5.88 -3.03 -2.30
C ALA A 24 -5.88 -1.68 -1.59
N ASP A 25 -6.12 -1.67 -0.29
CA ASP A 25 -5.66 -0.57 0.54
C ASP A 25 -4.13 -0.61 0.45
N ASP A 26 -3.56 0.34 -0.29
CA ASP A 26 -2.14 0.33 -0.64
C ASP A 26 -1.39 1.13 0.44
N ASP A 27 -1.37 0.58 1.65
CA ASP A 27 -0.59 1.15 2.74
C ASP A 27 0.88 1.22 2.34
N PHE A 28 1.54 2.32 2.69
CA PHE A 28 2.98 2.43 2.53
C PHE A 28 3.70 1.90 3.75
N TYR A 29 4.62 0.96 3.54
CA TYR A 29 5.46 0.42 4.61
C TYR A 29 6.90 0.94 4.51
N GLY A 30 7.50 1.24 5.65
CA GLY A 30 8.91 1.61 5.72
C GLY A 30 9.45 1.76 7.14
N ILE A 31 10.75 1.95 7.25
CA ILE A 31 11.41 2.22 8.54
C ILE A 31 11.24 3.70 8.89
N VAL A 32 10.87 4.02 10.13
CA VAL A 32 10.84 5.40 10.62
C VAL A 32 12.27 5.95 10.65
N ASP A 33 12.58 6.87 9.76
CA ASP A 33 13.87 7.59 9.69
C ASP A 33 13.83 8.89 10.52
N GLY A 34 12.65 9.44 10.76
CA GLY A 34 12.45 10.68 11.50
C GLY A 34 11.00 10.88 11.93
N ARG A 35 10.82 11.61 13.03
CA ARG A 35 9.50 11.95 13.58
C ARG A 35 9.55 13.29 14.33
N PRO A 36 8.40 13.93 14.59
CA PRO A 36 8.34 15.12 15.44
C PRO A 36 8.95 14.86 16.83
N LEU A 37 9.72 15.83 17.34
CA LEU A 37 10.37 15.73 18.66
C LEU A 37 9.37 15.85 19.82
N ASP A 38 8.35 16.70 19.64
CA ASP A 38 7.35 17.00 20.65
C ASP A 38 5.97 16.51 20.19
N GLY A 39 5.67 15.24 20.49
CA GLY A 39 4.39 14.61 20.15
C GLY A 39 4.42 13.86 18.81
N ALA A 40 3.31 13.91 18.09
CA ALA A 40 3.14 13.15 16.83
C ALA A 40 2.64 13.99 15.65
N VAL A 41 2.28 15.26 15.88
CA VAL A 41 1.87 16.19 14.82
C VAL A 41 3.11 16.80 14.17
N GLY A 42 3.18 16.73 12.85
CA GLY A 42 4.30 17.21 12.06
C GLY A 42 4.80 16.16 11.08
N ASP A 43 5.98 16.41 10.52
CA ASP A 43 6.55 15.56 9.48
C ASP A 43 7.13 14.27 10.06
N TRP A 44 6.63 13.15 9.57
CA TRP A 44 7.21 11.83 9.73
C TRP A 44 8.03 11.50 8.49
N VAL A 45 9.23 10.95 8.67
CA VAL A 45 10.04 10.43 7.58
C VAL A 45 10.06 8.92 7.73
N ILE A 46 9.47 8.21 6.77
CA ILE A 46 9.31 6.75 6.80
C ILE A 46 9.78 6.21 5.45
N GLY A 47 10.77 5.32 5.46
CA GLY A 47 11.38 4.76 4.25
C GLY A 47 11.90 5.84 3.29
N GLY A 48 12.43 6.95 3.81
CA GLY A 48 12.89 8.11 3.06
C GLY A 48 11.80 9.01 2.48
N ARG A 49 10.51 8.74 2.75
CA ARG A 49 9.37 9.57 2.31
C ARG A 49 8.85 10.41 3.47
N THR A 50 8.45 11.65 3.18
CA THR A 50 7.85 12.55 4.16
C THR A 50 6.33 12.45 4.15
N PHE A 51 5.75 12.25 5.34
CA PHE A 51 4.32 12.15 5.60
C PHE A 51 3.91 13.21 6.65
N PRO A 52 3.11 14.22 6.28
CA PRO A 52 2.68 15.25 7.22
C PRO A 52 1.52 14.74 8.08
N ALA A 53 1.81 14.34 9.32
CA ALA A 53 0.79 13.98 10.29
C ALA A 53 0.14 15.22 10.90
N THR A 54 -1.17 15.17 11.09
CA THR A 54 -1.96 16.26 11.70
C THR A 54 -2.62 15.79 12.99
N ASN A 55 -3.37 16.67 13.67
CA ASN A 55 -4.21 16.23 14.80
C ASN A 55 -5.30 15.23 14.41
N ALA A 56 -5.60 15.08 13.11
CA ALA A 56 -6.57 14.11 12.61
C ALA A 56 -5.94 12.75 12.27
N THR A 57 -4.60 12.66 12.23
CA THR A 57 -3.89 11.42 11.95
C THR A 57 -3.91 10.54 13.19
N LYS A 58 -4.40 9.31 13.06
CA LYS A 58 -4.30 8.28 14.10
C LYS A 58 -2.85 7.83 14.20
N ILE A 59 -2.35 7.74 15.42
CA ILE A 59 -1.00 7.25 15.69
C ILE A 59 -1.19 5.99 16.51
N ASP A 60 -1.00 4.85 15.88
CA ASP A 60 -1.22 3.55 16.48
C ASP A 60 0.11 2.91 16.87
N THR A 61 0.14 2.38 18.08
CA THR A 61 1.32 1.80 18.73
C THR A 61 0.98 0.45 19.35
N ASP A 62 -0.09 -0.21 18.89
CA ASP A 62 -0.56 -1.48 19.42
C ASP A 62 0.49 -2.61 19.25
N ASP A 63 1.27 -2.55 18.17
CA ASP A 63 2.42 -3.47 17.92
C ASP A 63 3.75 -2.99 18.53
N GLY A 64 3.78 -1.81 19.14
CA GLY A 64 4.90 -1.32 19.93
C GLY A 64 5.19 0.17 19.74
N PRO A 65 6.29 0.68 20.35
CA PRO A 65 6.68 2.07 20.21
C PRO A 65 6.98 2.43 18.76
N LEU A 66 6.36 3.50 18.25
CA LEU A 66 6.62 4.05 16.93
C LEU A 66 7.81 5.03 16.97
N ASP A 67 9.01 4.48 17.19
CA ASP A 67 10.28 5.21 17.31
C ASP A 67 11.15 5.12 16.03
N ILE A 68 12.18 5.96 15.94
CA ILE A 68 13.15 5.89 14.84
C ILE A 68 13.78 4.49 14.81
N GLY A 69 13.81 3.88 13.62
CA GLY A 69 14.30 2.53 13.38
C GLY A 69 13.23 1.44 13.45
N VAL A 70 11.98 1.78 13.76
CA VAL A 70 10.85 0.85 13.81
C VAL A 70 10.18 0.76 12.43
N CYS A 71 9.66 -0.43 12.09
CA CYS A 71 8.83 -0.61 10.91
C CYS A 71 7.47 0.04 11.13
N ALA A 72 6.97 0.76 10.13
CA ALA A 72 5.69 1.44 10.21
C ALA A 72 4.91 1.29 8.90
N SER A 73 3.60 1.29 9.01
CA SER A 73 2.66 1.47 7.92
C SER A 73 2.11 2.90 7.91
N VAL A 74 1.69 3.35 6.73
CA VAL A 74 1.06 4.66 6.52
C VAL A 74 -0.14 4.48 5.60
N ASP A 75 -1.34 4.66 6.17
CA ASP A 75 -2.60 4.72 5.43
C ASP A 75 -2.84 6.17 4.97
N THR A 76 -3.25 6.33 3.71
CA THR A 76 -3.58 7.63 3.15
C THR A 76 -4.90 7.65 2.40
N GLU A 77 -5.76 8.61 2.75
CA GLU A 77 -6.92 8.99 1.92
C GLU A 77 -6.53 10.14 0.99
N GLY A 78 -6.11 9.80 -0.23
CA GLY A 78 -5.65 10.76 -1.23
C GLY A 78 -4.31 11.38 -0.85
N GLN A 79 -4.31 12.59 -0.29
CA GLN A 79 -3.09 13.27 0.18
C GLN A 79 -3.03 13.40 1.70
N ARG A 80 -4.07 12.94 2.41
CA ARG A 80 -4.18 13.01 3.85
C ARG A 80 -3.64 11.73 4.47
N VAL A 81 -2.85 11.87 5.52
CA VAL A 81 -2.39 10.73 6.32
C VAL A 81 -3.48 10.39 7.33
N GLU A 82 -4.11 9.24 7.15
CA GLU A 82 -5.15 8.73 8.06
C GLU A 82 -4.51 8.19 9.32
N GLU A 83 -3.49 7.36 9.13
CA GLU A 83 -2.91 6.57 10.18
C GLU A 83 -1.41 6.37 9.94
N ILE A 84 -0.66 6.38 11.04
CA ILE A 84 0.70 5.85 11.09
C ILE A 84 0.72 4.84 12.22
N GLU A 85 1.00 3.60 11.88
CA GLU A 85 0.97 2.47 12.80
C GLU A 85 2.34 1.81 12.90
N SER A 86 2.71 1.39 14.11
CA SER A 86 3.89 0.54 14.31
C SER A 86 3.60 -0.84 13.77
N GLU A 87 4.58 -1.44 13.10
CA GLU A 87 4.43 -2.77 12.52
C GLU A 87 5.52 -3.72 13.07
N PRO A 88 5.27 -5.04 13.09
CA PRO A 88 6.30 -6.02 13.37
C PRO A 88 7.50 -5.82 12.41
N ALA A 89 8.73 -5.86 12.94
CA ALA A 89 9.93 -5.54 12.15
C ALA A 89 10.07 -6.33 10.84
N GLN A 90 9.53 -7.55 10.80
CA GLN A 90 9.52 -8.42 9.62
C GLN A 90 8.62 -7.92 8.47
N THR A 91 7.68 -7.02 8.74
CA THR A 91 6.78 -6.44 7.72
C THR A 91 7.54 -5.58 6.72
N CYS A 92 8.63 -4.92 7.14
CA CYS A 92 9.47 -4.08 6.29
C CYS A 92 10.68 -4.81 5.67
N ALA A 93 10.78 -6.14 5.80
CA ALA A 93 11.98 -6.93 5.43
C ALA A 93 11.92 -7.58 4.04
#